data_AF-A0A7G7KNR2-F1
#
_entry.id   AF-A0A7G7KNR2-F1
#
_cell.length_a   1.000
_cell.length_b   1.000
_cell.length_c   1.000
_cell.angle_alpha   90.00
_cell.angle_beta   90.00
_cell.angle_gamma   90.00
#
_symmetry.space_group_name_H-M   'P 1'
#
loop_
_entity.id
_entity.type
_entity.pdbx_description
1 polymer ?
#
loop_
_entity_poly.entity_id
_entity_poly.type
_entity_poly.pdbx_seq_one_letter_code
_entity_poly.pdbx_strand_id
1 'polypeptide(L)'
;MLALPVLLALAACGTGSSSSTAPTTGVALPPARTPEPTPLTPSGGFIAMPSPQQVVEAQPHGRVDPFAPVVAATATEERTSAELQLTGLIGSGRSAQALISLGGQSGTVCVGRQGFCPGSGLPAFLPPGWTVTGIDLGRGELRLNQAGQQRVLSL
;
A
#
# COMPACT_ATOMS: atom_id res chain seq x y z
N MET A 1 -36.33 43.21 35.72
CA MET A 1 -35.91 41.93 36.33
C MET A 1 -35.37 41.06 35.19
N LEU A 2 -34.04 40.93 35.06
CA LEU A 2 -33.22 39.78 35.52
C LEU A 2 -33.66 38.46 34.85
N ALA A 3 -32.86 37.59 34.22
CA ALA A 3 -31.42 37.43 33.92
C ALA A 3 -31.34 36.37 32.77
N LEU A 4 -30.52 36.54 31.72
CA LEU A 4 -29.24 35.83 31.41
C LEU A 4 -29.13 34.29 31.70
N PRO A 5 -28.29 33.55 30.95
CA PRO A 5 -28.52 32.21 30.40
C PRO A 5 -27.67 31.13 31.13
N VAL A 6 -27.82 29.86 30.77
CA VAL A 6 -26.91 28.81 31.24
C VAL A 6 -26.40 27.98 30.06
N LEU A 7 -25.19 28.35 29.60
CA LEU A 7 -24.27 27.47 28.88
C LEU A 7 -23.69 26.46 29.87
N LEU A 8 -23.68 25.16 29.52
CA LEU A 8 -22.77 24.19 30.13
C LEU A 8 -21.73 23.76 29.09
N ALA A 9 -20.52 24.32 29.23
CA ALA A 9 -19.31 23.86 28.58
C ALA A 9 -18.70 22.74 29.43
N LEU A 10 -18.51 21.55 28.84
CA LEU A 10 -17.65 20.52 29.43
C LEU A 10 -16.20 20.81 29.08
N ALA A 11 -15.50 21.47 30.00
CA ALA A 11 -14.05 21.54 30.04
C ALA A 11 -13.53 20.34 30.85
N ALA A 12 -12.74 19.46 30.23
CA ALA A 12 -12.05 18.38 30.91
C ALA A 12 -10.55 18.37 30.53
N CYS A 13 -9.76 18.84 31.49
CA CYS A 13 -8.38 18.46 31.85
C CYS A 13 -7.33 18.26 30.75
N GLY A 14 -6.72 19.36 30.32
CA GLY A 14 -5.33 19.35 29.85
C GLY A 14 -4.44 19.94 30.95
N THR A 15 -3.97 19.12 31.88
CA THR A 15 -2.95 19.51 32.87
C THR A 15 -1.60 18.99 32.42
N GLY A 16 -0.60 19.88 32.36
CA GLY A 16 0.77 19.49 32.05
C GLY A 16 1.59 20.57 31.34
N SER A 17 1.64 21.79 31.88
CA SER A 17 2.73 22.71 31.55
C SER A 17 3.98 22.25 32.31
N SER A 18 5.01 21.87 31.58
CA SER A 18 6.39 21.84 32.09
C SER A 18 7.28 22.50 31.06
N SER A 19 7.57 23.77 31.31
CA SER A 19 8.66 24.49 30.66
C SER A 19 9.97 23.79 31.02
N SER A 20 10.72 23.34 30.01
CA SER A 20 12.14 23.08 30.17
C SER A 20 12.89 23.63 28.96
N THR A 21 13.45 24.82 29.18
CA THR A 21 14.73 25.32 28.65
C THR A 21 15.27 24.67 27.38
N ALA A 22 15.24 25.44 26.28
CA ALA A 22 16.09 25.19 25.12
C ALA A 22 17.57 25.23 25.54
N PRO A 23 18.40 24.24 25.18
CA PRO A 23 19.83 24.37 25.34
C PRO A 23 20.38 25.32 24.29
N THR A 24 21.11 26.30 24.82
CA THR A 24 22.19 27.09 24.24
C THR A 24 22.81 26.53 22.94
N THR A 25 22.97 27.42 21.96
CA THR A 25 23.82 27.20 20.78
C THR A 25 25.27 27.01 21.22
N GLY A 26 25.66 25.76 21.44
CA GLY A 26 27.05 25.36 21.53
C GLY A 26 27.66 25.31 20.13
N VAL A 27 28.66 26.15 19.86
CA VAL A 27 29.55 25.98 18.71
C VAL A 27 30.20 24.61 18.85
N ALA A 28 29.86 23.68 17.95
CA ALA A 28 30.48 22.36 17.90
C ALA A 28 31.94 22.52 17.44
N LEU A 29 32.89 22.39 18.36
CA LEU A 29 34.29 22.15 17.98
C LEU A 29 34.39 20.78 17.28
N PRO A 30 35.10 20.67 16.15
CA PRO A 30 35.30 19.38 15.49
C PRO A 30 36.08 18.43 16.42
N PRO A 31 35.74 17.13 16.47
CA PRO A 31 36.47 16.17 17.28
C PRO A 31 37.92 16.05 16.77
N ALA A 32 38.88 16.08 17.69
CA ALA A 32 40.28 15.83 17.39
C ALA A 32 40.42 14.41 16.80
N ARG A 33 41.02 14.29 15.61
CA ARG A 33 41.28 12.99 14.97
C ARG A 33 42.27 12.18 15.82
N THR A 34 41.81 11.05 16.34
CA THR A 34 42.68 10.01 16.90
C THR A 34 43.54 9.45 15.76
N PRO A 35 44.88 9.32 15.91
CA PRO A 35 45.73 8.74 14.88
C PRO A 35 45.37 7.25 14.68
N GLU A 36 45.22 6.86 13.42
CA GLU A 36 44.91 5.50 12.99
C GLU A 36 46.09 4.56 13.31
N PRO A 37 45.88 3.38 13.92
CA PRO A 37 46.96 2.47 14.24
C PRO A 37 47.51 1.80 12.97
N THR A 38 48.83 1.89 12.79
CA THR A 38 49.56 1.25 11.68
C THR A 38 49.32 -0.27 11.67
N PRO A 39 48.91 -0.86 10.53
CA PRO A 39 48.64 -2.30 10.45
C PRO A 39 49.93 -3.12 10.60
N LEU A 40 49.90 -4.10 11.50
CA LEU A 40 50.97 -5.09 11.69
C LEU A 40 50.94 -6.11 10.54
N THR A 41 52.09 -6.41 9.96
CA THR A 41 52.23 -7.40 8.89
C THR A 41 51.89 -8.81 9.39
N PRO A 42 51.03 -9.58 8.69
CA PRO A 42 50.59 -10.88 9.16
C PRO A 42 51.75 -11.90 9.11
N SER A 43 51.99 -12.57 10.24
CA SER A 43 52.95 -13.68 10.33
C SER A 43 52.40 -14.93 9.65
N GLY A 44 53.25 -15.60 8.86
CA GLY A 44 52.85 -16.71 7.99
C GLY A 44 52.25 -17.90 8.73
N GLY A 45 51.16 -18.45 8.17
CA GLY A 45 50.45 -19.63 8.69
C GLY A 45 48.97 -19.41 9.01
N PHE A 46 48.50 -18.15 9.04
CA PHE A 46 47.11 -17.81 9.28
C PHE A 46 46.52 -16.98 8.14
N ILE A 47 45.25 -17.22 7.84
CA ILE A 47 44.47 -16.34 6.97
C ILE A 47 44.16 -15.08 7.78
N ALA A 48 44.66 -13.93 7.32
CA ALA A 48 44.42 -12.66 7.98
C ALA A 48 42.91 -12.34 7.97
N MET A 49 42.40 -11.85 9.10
CA MET A 49 41.02 -11.39 9.16
C MET A 49 40.85 -10.18 8.23
N PRO A 50 39.75 -10.11 7.45
CA PRO A 50 39.43 -8.94 6.65
C PRO A 50 39.40 -7.70 7.53
N SER A 51 39.96 -6.59 7.04
CA SER A 51 39.80 -5.33 7.74
C SER A 51 38.32 -4.93 7.74
N PRO A 52 37.85 -4.16 8.74
CA PRO A 52 36.47 -3.64 8.73
C PRO A 52 36.13 -2.90 7.43
N GLN A 53 37.12 -2.23 6.82
CA GLN A 53 36.98 -1.55 5.53
C GLN A 53 36.75 -2.54 4.38
N GLN A 54 37.52 -3.63 4.33
CA GLN A 54 37.33 -4.69 3.33
C GLN A 54 35.95 -5.35 3.43
N VAL A 55 35.40 -5.48 4.63
CA VAL A 55 34.06 -6.05 4.82
C VAL A 55 32.96 -5.12 4.30
N VAL A 56 33.10 -3.80 4.51
CA VAL A 56 32.14 -2.81 4.02
C VAL A 56 32.18 -2.69 2.50
N GLU A 57 33.38 -2.71 1.91
CA GLU A 57 33.54 -2.62 0.45
C GLU A 57 33.07 -3.88 -0.28
N ALA A 58 33.16 -5.04 0.36
CA ALA A 58 32.68 -6.30 -0.19
C ALA A 58 31.15 -6.43 -0.13
N GLN A 59 30.43 -5.51 0.53
CA GLN A 59 28.99 -5.64 0.69
C GLN A 59 28.26 -5.25 -0.61
N PRO A 60 27.44 -6.13 -1.21
CA PRO A 60 26.60 -5.75 -2.33
C PRO A 60 25.46 -4.85 -1.82
N HIS A 61 25.33 -3.69 -2.42
CA HIS A 61 24.35 -2.69 -2.01
C HIS A 61 23.08 -2.78 -2.88
N GLY A 62 21.92 -3.01 -2.26
CA GLY A 62 20.57 -2.92 -2.86
C GLY A 62 20.20 -3.96 -3.95
N ARG A 63 18.96 -3.90 -4.47
CA ARG A 63 18.68 -4.26 -5.89
C ARG A 63 19.28 -3.13 -6.74
N VAL A 64 19.73 -3.40 -7.98
CA VAL A 64 20.13 -2.32 -8.90
C VAL A 64 19.07 -1.20 -8.94
N ASP A 65 17.79 -1.58 -8.83
CA ASP A 65 16.70 -0.68 -8.45
C ASP A 65 15.79 -1.38 -7.41
N PRO A 66 15.66 -0.88 -6.16
CA PRO A 66 14.84 -1.49 -5.12
C PRO A 66 13.33 -1.44 -5.34
N PHE A 67 12.82 -0.60 -6.24
CA PHE A 67 11.38 -0.44 -6.49
C PHE A 67 10.97 -0.69 -7.93
N ALA A 68 11.91 -0.98 -8.84
CA ALA A 68 11.58 -1.34 -10.22
C ALA A 68 10.52 -2.46 -10.24
N PRO A 69 9.42 -2.27 -10.99
CA PRO A 69 8.41 -3.30 -11.17
C PRO A 69 9.03 -4.54 -11.83
N VAL A 70 8.55 -5.73 -11.47
CA VAL A 70 8.97 -6.98 -12.12
C VAL A 70 8.26 -7.08 -13.46
N VAL A 71 8.94 -6.66 -14.53
CA VAL A 71 8.34 -6.64 -15.88
C VAL A 71 8.24 -8.08 -16.41
N ALA A 72 7.04 -8.65 -16.41
CA ALA A 72 6.73 -9.81 -17.24
C ALA A 72 6.55 -9.34 -18.69
N ALA A 73 7.17 -10.04 -19.65
CA ALA A 73 7.25 -9.63 -21.04
C ALA A 73 5.87 -9.56 -21.74
N THR A 74 5.61 -8.38 -22.31
CA THR A 74 4.73 -8.06 -23.46
C THR A 74 3.32 -8.67 -23.52
N ALA A 75 2.31 -7.89 -23.11
CA ALA A 75 0.98 -8.02 -23.68
C ALA A 75 0.96 -7.31 -25.04
N THR A 76 1.03 -8.06 -26.14
CA THR A 76 0.49 -7.62 -27.42
C THR A 76 -1.00 -7.45 -27.20
N GLU A 77 -1.45 -6.24 -26.90
CA GLU A 77 -2.86 -5.90 -26.82
C GLU A 77 -3.45 -5.89 -28.24
N GLU A 78 -3.82 -7.07 -28.71
CA GLU A 78 -4.90 -7.21 -29.66
C GLU A 78 -6.14 -6.62 -28.97
N ARG A 79 -6.52 -5.40 -29.34
CA ARG A 79 -7.75 -4.76 -28.87
C ARG A 79 -8.95 -5.50 -29.43
N THR A 80 -9.24 -6.65 -28.84
CA THR A 80 -10.55 -7.29 -28.93
C THR A 80 -11.42 -6.66 -27.86
N SER A 81 -12.28 -5.75 -28.29
CA SER A 81 -13.59 -5.45 -27.69
C SER A 81 -13.69 -5.61 -26.16
N ALA A 82 -13.17 -4.64 -25.38
CA ALA A 82 -13.37 -4.48 -23.93
C ALA A 82 -13.78 -5.77 -23.19
N GLU A 83 -12.91 -6.77 -23.19
CA GLU A 83 -13.24 -8.07 -22.65
C GLU A 83 -13.35 -7.97 -21.12
N LEU A 84 -14.57 -8.18 -20.62
CA LEU A 84 -14.82 -8.27 -19.19
C LEU A 84 -14.37 -9.64 -18.70
N GLN A 85 -13.37 -9.68 -17.83
CA GLN A 85 -12.83 -10.89 -17.21
C GLN A 85 -12.99 -10.84 -15.69
N LEU A 86 -13.32 -12.00 -15.10
CA LEU A 86 -13.32 -12.20 -13.66
C LEU A 86 -11.92 -12.64 -13.23
N THR A 87 -11.29 -11.86 -12.35
CA THR A 87 -9.92 -12.10 -11.88
C THR A 87 -9.89 -12.72 -10.48
N GLY A 88 -10.92 -12.47 -9.67
CA GLY A 88 -10.98 -13.02 -8.33
C GLY A 88 -12.29 -12.75 -7.62
N LEU A 89 -12.47 -13.40 -6.47
CA LEU A 89 -13.62 -13.25 -5.60
C LEU A 89 -13.14 -13.21 -4.16
N ILE A 90 -13.61 -12.24 -3.39
CA ILE A 90 -13.26 -12.06 -1.99
C ILE A 90 -14.53 -11.92 -1.13
N GLY A 91 -14.52 -12.56 0.02
CA GLY A 91 -15.61 -12.54 0.99
C GLY A 91 -15.14 -12.12 2.36
N SER A 92 -15.88 -11.24 3.02
CA SER A 92 -15.67 -10.83 4.40
C SER A 92 -16.99 -10.90 5.16
N GLY A 93 -17.22 -12.00 5.89
CA GLY A 93 -18.39 -12.20 6.75
C GLY A 93 -19.74 -12.05 6.05
N ARG A 94 -20.22 -10.80 5.92
CA ARG A 94 -21.52 -10.44 5.30
C ARG A 94 -21.39 -9.77 3.92
N SER A 95 -20.18 -9.50 3.43
CA SER A 95 -19.95 -8.84 2.14
C SER A 95 -19.14 -9.74 1.20
N ALA A 96 -19.54 -9.79 -0.07
CA ALA A 96 -18.79 -10.40 -1.15
C ALA A 96 -18.45 -9.33 -2.19
N GLN A 97 -17.22 -9.37 -2.71
CA GLN A 97 -16.75 -8.48 -3.76
C GLN A 97 -16.07 -9.33 -4.83
N ALA A 98 -16.27 -8.96 -6.09
CA ALA A 98 -15.57 -9.58 -7.21
C ALA A 98 -14.50 -8.62 -7.72
N LEU A 99 -13.35 -9.17 -8.08
CA LEU A 99 -12.25 -8.50 -8.75
C LEU A 99 -12.41 -8.77 -10.25
N ILE A 100 -12.54 -7.72 -11.04
CA ILE A 100 -12.71 -7.84 -12.48
C ILE A 100 -11.71 -6.97 -13.23
N SER A 101 -11.37 -7.40 -14.43
CA SER A 101 -10.65 -6.60 -15.43
C SER A 101 -11.62 -6.23 -16.55
N LEU A 102 -11.68 -4.95 -16.89
CA LEU A 102 -12.50 -4.42 -17.98
C LEU A 102 -11.64 -3.45 -18.80
N GLY A 103 -11.34 -3.82 -20.05
CA GLY A 103 -10.54 -2.97 -20.94
C GLY A 103 -9.16 -2.64 -20.38
N GLY A 104 -8.52 -3.60 -19.70
CA GLY A 104 -7.20 -3.44 -19.08
C GLY A 104 -7.21 -2.73 -17.73
N GLN A 105 -8.33 -2.15 -17.30
CA GLN A 105 -8.47 -1.61 -15.95
C GLN A 105 -8.98 -2.69 -15.00
N SER A 106 -8.38 -2.78 -13.80
CA SER A 106 -8.83 -3.68 -12.76
C SER A 106 -9.62 -2.93 -11.69
N GLY A 107 -10.69 -3.55 -11.18
CA GLY A 107 -11.54 -2.94 -10.17
C GLY A 107 -12.29 -3.95 -9.34
N THR A 108 -12.81 -3.49 -8.21
CA THR A 108 -13.72 -4.26 -7.36
C THR A 108 -15.16 -3.93 -7.71
N VAL A 109 -16.02 -4.94 -7.71
CA VAL A 109 -17.47 -4.77 -7.87
C VAL A 109 -18.25 -5.51 -6.79
N CYS A 110 -19.31 -4.86 -6.34
CA CYS A 110 -20.26 -5.39 -5.36
C CYS A 110 -21.62 -5.60 -6.03
N VAL A 111 -22.47 -6.41 -5.39
CA VAL A 111 -23.86 -6.58 -5.85
C VAL A 111 -24.56 -5.22 -5.89
N GLY A 112 -25.17 -4.88 -7.03
CA GLY A 112 -25.83 -3.60 -7.24
C GLY A 112 -25.56 -2.96 -8.60
N ARG A 113 -26.11 -1.75 -8.77
CA ARG A 113 -26.01 -0.99 -10.02
C ARG A 113 -24.56 -0.61 -10.26
N GLN A 114 -24.11 -0.82 -11.50
CA GLN A 114 -22.75 -0.51 -11.96
C GLN A 114 -21.62 -1.12 -11.10
N GLY A 115 -21.93 -2.14 -10.29
CA GLY A 115 -20.95 -2.77 -9.41
C GLY A 115 -20.46 -1.88 -8.26
N PHE A 116 -21.18 -0.82 -7.89
CA PHE A 116 -20.73 0.11 -6.86
C PHE A 116 -20.55 -0.58 -5.49
N CYS A 117 -19.37 -0.43 -4.89
CA CYS A 117 -19.06 -0.95 -3.57
C CYS A 117 -19.22 0.14 -2.48
N PRO A 118 -20.17 -0.01 -1.54
CA PRO A 118 -20.33 0.95 -0.45
C PRO A 118 -19.10 0.98 0.45
N GLY A 119 -18.70 2.18 0.88
CA GLY A 119 -17.53 2.37 1.75
C GLY A 119 -16.17 2.30 1.04
N SER A 120 -16.13 2.07 -0.28
CA SER A 120 -14.88 2.05 -1.04
C SER A 120 -14.26 3.44 -1.26
N GLY A 121 -15.07 4.51 -1.22
CA GLY A 121 -14.64 5.86 -1.61
C GLY A 121 -14.36 6.02 -3.11
N LEU A 122 -14.61 4.98 -3.91
CA LEU A 122 -14.36 4.94 -5.34
C LEU A 122 -15.67 5.09 -6.13
N PRO A 123 -15.62 5.64 -7.36
CA PRO A 123 -16.78 5.66 -8.25
C PRO A 123 -17.16 4.24 -8.69
N ALA A 124 -18.35 4.12 -9.29
CA ALA A 124 -18.79 2.86 -9.86
C ALA A 124 -17.86 2.42 -11.01
N PHE A 125 -17.48 1.14 -11.03
CA PHE A 125 -16.49 0.62 -11.96
C PHE A 125 -17.10 0.15 -13.30
N LEU A 126 -18.36 -0.32 -13.30
CA LEU A 126 -19.00 -0.81 -14.53
C LEU A 126 -19.67 0.32 -15.32
N PRO A 127 -19.76 0.19 -16.66
CA PRO A 127 -20.47 1.13 -17.52
C PRO A 127 -21.96 1.30 -17.14
N PRO A 128 -22.59 2.42 -17.52
CA PRO A 128 -24.02 2.61 -17.36
C PRO A 128 -24.83 1.51 -18.05
N GLY A 129 -25.95 1.11 -17.41
CA GLY A 129 -26.80 0.03 -17.87
C GLY A 129 -26.36 -1.37 -17.41
N TRP A 130 -25.24 -1.49 -16.70
CA TRP A 130 -24.76 -2.76 -16.14
C TRP A 130 -25.10 -2.87 -14.67
N THR A 131 -25.43 -4.08 -14.22
CA THR A 131 -25.77 -4.36 -12.81
C THR A 131 -25.22 -5.71 -12.41
N VAL A 132 -24.58 -5.79 -11.24
CA VAL A 132 -24.18 -7.06 -10.64
C VAL A 132 -25.39 -7.63 -9.92
N THR A 133 -25.86 -8.79 -10.37
CA THR A 133 -27.06 -9.46 -9.83
C THR A 133 -26.73 -10.43 -8.72
N GLY A 134 -25.50 -10.95 -8.67
CA GLY A 134 -25.07 -11.86 -7.61
C GLY A 134 -23.59 -12.19 -7.68
N ILE A 135 -23.03 -12.53 -6.53
CA ILE A 135 -21.65 -12.99 -6.36
C ILE A 135 -21.70 -14.28 -5.57
N ASP A 136 -21.25 -15.38 -6.16
CA ASP A 136 -21.27 -16.71 -5.54
C ASP A 136 -19.84 -17.16 -5.27
N LEU A 137 -19.42 -17.05 -4.02
CA LEU A 137 -18.08 -17.45 -3.59
C LEU A 137 -17.87 -18.98 -3.64
N GLY A 138 -18.94 -19.76 -3.46
CA GLY A 138 -18.85 -21.22 -3.43
C GLY A 138 -18.64 -21.81 -4.83
N ARG A 139 -19.24 -21.19 -5.84
CA ARG A 139 -19.11 -21.61 -7.24
C ARG A 139 -18.07 -20.82 -8.03
N GLY A 140 -17.48 -19.78 -7.43
CA GLY A 140 -16.51 -18.94 -8.12
C GLY A 140 -17.15 -18.10 -9.23
N GLU A 141 -18.42 -17.71 -9.09
CA GLU A 141 -19.21 -17.08 -10.15
C GLU A 141 -19.57 -15.62 -9.83
N LEU A 142 -19.52 -14.78 -10.86
CA LEU A 142 -20.07 -13.42 -10.89
C LEU A 142 -21.23 -13.37 -11.88
N ARG A 143 -22.41 -12.96 -11.41
CA ARG A 143 -23.61 -12.80 -12.23
C ARG A 143 -23.87 -11.33 -12.51
N LEU A 144 -24.06 -11.00 -13.78
CA LEU A 144 -24.16 -9.66 -14.32
C LEU A 144 -25.43 -9.55 -15.17
N ASN A 145 -26.02 -8.36 -15.22
CA ASN A 145 -26.95 -7.95 -16.25
C ASN A 145 -26.31 -6.81 -17.06
N GLN A 146 -26.10 -7.04 -18.35
CA GLN A 146 -25.53 -6.11 -19.30
C GLN A 146 -26.66 -5.62 -20.22
N ALA A 147 -27.24 -4.45 -19.91
CA ALA A 147 -28.32 -3.86 -20.70
C ALA A 147 -29.48 -4.84 -21.03
N GLY A 148 -29.85 -5.69 -20.07
CA GLY A 148 -30.90 -6.69 -20.21
C GLY A 148 -30.41 -8.12 -20.47
N GLN A 149 -29.15 -8.31 -20.89
CA GLN A 149 -28.58 -9.64 -21.10
C GLN A 149 -27.93 -10.16 -19.82
N GLN A 150 -28.34 -11.35 -19.36
CA GLN A 150 -27.69 -11.99 -18.22
C GLN A 150 -26.38 -12.65 -18.67
N ARG A 151 -25.29 -12.32 -17.99
CA ARG A 151 -23.98 -12.93 -18.20
C ARG A 151 -23.46 -13.51 -16.89
N VAL A 152 -22.84 -14.68 -16.97
CA VAL A 152 -22.14 -15.30 -15.83
C VAL A 152 -20.67 -15.40 -16.20
N LEU A 153 -19.81 -14.95 -15.29
CA LEU A 153 -18.37 -15.14 -15.38
C LEU A 153 -17.94 -16.09 -14.27
N SER A 154 -17.00 -16.96 -14.57
CA SER A 154 -16.39 -17.91 -13.63
C SER A 154 -14.89 -17.72 -13.60
N LEU A 155 -14.28 -18.10 -12.48
CA LEU A 155 -12.83 -18.21 -12.32
C LEU A 155 -12.26 -19.46 -12.98
#